data_AF-A0A0F9N3R7-F1
#
_entry.id   AF-A0A0F9N3R7-F1
#
_cell.length_a   1.000
_cell.length_b   1.000
_cell.length_c   1.000
_cell.angle_alpha   90.00
_cell.angle_beta   90.00
_cell.angle_gamma   90.00
#
_symmetry.space_group_name_H-M   'P 1'
#
loop_
_entity.id
_entity.type
_entity.pdbx_description
1 polymer ?
#
loop_
_entity_poly.entity_id
_entity_poly.type
_entity_poly.pdbx_seq_one_letter_code
_entity_poly.pdbx_strand_id
1 'polypeptide(L)'
;DLQGHTVSFKAWAYPEEANDASIVIYTVSNDGSTTQTLTSTTTSAAGVWTLLELTEQAINGDLDYLELRFYIKTNAKYVYFDATRLIGLSGYEYLLPTDLALGSIKRVSIQTAGSSDDPCDDIHPRKWESIAGWSIVRDGSSRFIRLPYLFGKPYRIKLEGITPFTDPSADTSTITIEAEKVNLIVALAKYKFYSIYAQPASSEDTNRYKSLAYEAFAEYQRLKPSLRMPMQSGLASLPVY
;
A
#
# COMPACT_ATOMS: atom_id res chain seq x y z
N ASP A 1 -11.84 -14.80 -7.77
CA ASP A 1 -12.09 -14.69 -6.31
C ASP A 1 -13.47 -14.16 -5.92
N LEU A 2 -14.05 -13.19 -6.62
CA LEU A 2 -15.36 -12.62 -6.23
C LEU A 2 -16.58 -13.26 -6.94
N GLN A 3 -16.34 -14.01 -8.01
CA GLN A 3 -17.35 -14.64 -8.85
C GLN A 3 -18.22 -15.61 -8.03
N GLY A 4 -19.55 -15.46 -8.12
CA GLY A 4 -20.51 -16.33 -7.44
C GLY A 4 -20.60 -16.16 -5.92
N HIS A 5 -19.93 -15.14 -5.36
CA HIS A 5 -19.95 -14.86 -3.92
C HIS A 5 -20.84 -13.66 -3.57
N THR A 6 -21.26 -13.61 -2.31
CA THR A 6 -21.93 -12.43 -1.73
C THR A 6 -20.88 -11.52 -1.12
N VAL A 7 -20.89 -10.24 -1.51
CA VAL A 7 -19.91 -9.24 -1.08
C VAL A 7 -20.58 -7.99 -0.55
N SER A 8 -19.92 -7.28 0.36
CA SER A 8 -20.28 -5.92 0.76
C SER A 8 -19.15 -4.97 0.36
N PHE A 9 -19.49 -3.88 -0.31
CA PHE A 9 -18.55 -2.83 -0.69
C PHE A 9 -18.87 -1.56 0.09
N LYS A 10 -17.86 -0.99 0.76
CA LYS A 10 -18.02 0.21 1.59
C LYS A 10 -16.88 1.20 1.35
N ALA A 11 -17.18 2.49 1.39
CA ALA A 11 -16.17 3.55 1.36
C ALA A 11 -16.72 4.79 2.05
N TRP A 12 -15.87 5.52 2.78
CA TRP A 12 -16.22 6.85 3.25
C TRP A 12 -16.10 7.83 2.10
N ALA A 13 -17.07 8.74 2.00
CA ALA A 13 -17.08 9.81 1.01
C ALA A 13 -17.31 11.17 1.68
N TYR A 14 -16.59 12.19 1.22
CA TYR A 14 -16.79 13.59 1.57
C TYR A 14 -17.02 14.39 0.28
N PRO A 15 -18.29 14.63 -0.10
CA PRO A 15 -18.62 15.57 -1.16
C PRO A 15 -18.50 17.00 -0.61
N GLU A 16 -17.86 17.90 -1.35
CA GLU A 16 -17.70 19.29 -0.87
C GLU A 16 -19.01 20.09 -0.94
N GLU A 17 -19.75 20.00 -2.06
CA GLU A 17 -20.85 20.93 -2.36
C GLU A 17 -22.18 20.28 -2.73
N ALA A 18 -22.20 19.03 -3.19
CA ALA A 18 -23.40 18.37 -3.70
C ALA A 18 -23.56 16.95 -3.16
N ASN A 19 -24.81 16.51 -3.02
CA ASN A 19 -25.15 15.17 -2.54
C ASN A 19 -25.09 14.14 -3.68
N ASP A 20 -23.91 13.91 -4.24
CA ASP A 20 -23.81 13.29 -5.56
C ASP A 20 -22.67 12.28 -5.75
N ALA A 21 -22.14 11.76 -4.64
CA ALA A 21 -21.19 10.66 -4.63
C ALA A 21 -21.89 9.31 -4.36
N SER A 22 -21.54 8.29 -5.14
CA SER A 22 -21.96 6.91 -4.91
C SER A 22 -20.81 5.93 -5.19
N ILE A 23 -20.91 4.73 -4.63
CA ILE A 23 -20.04 3.61 -5.00
C ILE A 23 -20.84 2.61 -5.81
N VAL A 24 -20.18 1.97 -6.77
CA VAL A 24 -20.82 1.05 -7.71
C VAL A 24 -19.98 -0.21 -7.86
N ILE A 25 -20.63 -1.38 -7.84
CA ILE A 25 -20.07 -2.62 -8.35
C ILE A 25 -20.64 -2.83 -9.75
N TYR A 26 -19.77 -2.84 -10.76
CA TYR A 26 -20.11 -3.15 -12.13
C TYR A 26 -19.50 -4.47 -12.54
N THR A 27 -20.29 -5.38 -13.12
CA THR A 27 -19.80 -6.69 -13.56
C THR A 27 -20.23 -6.96 -14.98
N VAL A 28 -19.40 -7.70 -15.71
CA VAL A 28 -19.67 -8.19 -17.08
C VAL A 28 -19.40 -9.69 -17.13
N SER A 29 -20.31 -10.45 -17.72
CA SER A 29 -20.16 -11.89 -17.90
C SER A 29 -19.07 -12.24 -18.92
N ASN A 30 -18.57 -13.47 -18.85
CA ASN A 30 -17.49 -13.95 -19.70
C ASN A 30 -17.81 -13.88 -21.21
N ASP A 31 -19.08 -14.04 -21.56
CA ASP A 31 -19.59 -13.90 -22.93
C ASP A 31 -19.99 -12.46 -23.32
N GLY A 32 -19.84 -11.51 -22.39
CA GLY A 32 -20.24 -10.11 -22.54
C GLY A 32 -21.76 -9.87 -22.61
N SER A 33 -22.60 -10.90 -22.46
CA SER A 33 -24.05 -10.81 -22.67
C SER A 33 -24.79 -10.20 -21.48
N THR A 34 -24.25 -10.34 -20.28
CA THR A 34 -24.89 -9.95 -19.03
C THR A 34 -24.04 -8.93 -18.29
N THR A 35 -24.64 -7.78 -18.00
CA THR A 35 -24.05 -6.75 -17.16
C THR A 35 -24.86 -6.56 -15.89
N GLN A 36 -24.19 -6.43 -14.74
CA GLN A 36 -24.83 -6.07 -13.47
C GLN A 36 -24.29 -4.72 -13.01
N THR A 37 -25.16 -3.82 -12.58
CA THR A 37 -24.77 -2.55 -11.96
C THR A 37 -25.45 -2.42 -10.60
N LEU A 38 -24.67 -2.42 -9.53
CA LEU A 38 -25.14 -2.30 -8.16
C LEU A 38 -24.64 -0.98 -7.61
N THR A 39 -25.53 -0.07 -7.23
CA THR A 39 -25.19 1.28 -6.77
C THR A 39 -25.55 1.45 -5.31
N SER A 40 -24.68 2.06 -4.50
CA SER A 40 -24.97 2.34 -3.10
C SER A 40 -26.23 3.18 -2.94
N THR A 41 -27.05 2.82 -1.96
CA THR A 41 -28.30 3.52 -1.66
C THR A 41 -28.11 4.65 -0.63
N THR A 42 -26.99 4.67 0.09
CA THR A 42 -26.69 5.74 1.04
C THR A 42 -26.53 7.07 0.31
N THR A 43 -27.26 8.08 0.77
CA THR A 43 -27.09 9.46 0.26
C THR A 43 -25.87 10.08 0.93
N SER A 44 -24.88 10.48 0.13
CA SER A 44 -23.73 11.26 0.62
C SER A 44 -24.14 12.71 0.82
N ALA A 45 -24.06 13.22 2.04
CA ALA A 45 -24.39 14.62 2.32
C ALA A 45 -23.17 15.53 2.05
N ALA A 46 -23.39 16.66 1.39
CA ALA A 46 -22.36 17.67 1.16
C ALA A 46 -21.80 18.20 2.50
N GLY A 47 -20.48 18.40 2.54
CA GLY A 47 -19.76 18.90 3.71
C GLY A 47 -19.61 17.90 4.85
N VAL A 48 -20.01 16.63 4.67
CA VAL A 48 -20.02 15.63 5.75
C VAL A 48 -19.48 14.29 5.26
N TRP A 49 -18.56 13.71 6.04
CA TRP A 49 -18.12 12.33 5.83
C TRP A 49 -19.29 11.38 6.01
N THR A 50 -19.64 10.67 4.94
CA THR A 50 -20.73 9.70 4.93
C THR A 50 -20.19 8.34 4.49
N LEU A 51 -20.55 7.28 5.21
CA LEU A 51 -20.22 5.92 4.81
C LEU A 51 -21.17 5.48 3.69
N LEU A 52 -20.64 5.28 2.49
CA LEU A 52 -21.38 4.70 1.37
C LEU A 52 -21.32 3.18 1.44
N GLU A 53 -22.46 2.51 1.29
CA GLU A 53 -22.57 1.07 1.50
C GLU A 53 -23.36 0.36 0.39
N LEU A 54 -22.83 -0.78 -0.01
CA LEU A 54 -23.49 -1.86 -0.74
C LEU A 54 -23.33 -3.10 0.13
N THR A 55 -24.40 -3.54 0.80
CA THR A 55 -24.33 -4.65 1.76
C THR A 55 -24.87 -5.93 1.15
N GLU A 56 -24.17 -7.04 1.34
CA GLU A 56 -24.61 -8.40 0.94
C GLU A 56 -25.11 -8.53 -0.51
N GLN A 57 -24.35 -7.95 -1.42
CA GLN A 57 -24.59 -7.99 -2.86
C GLN A 57 -24.14 -9.32 -3.46
N ALA A 58 -25.06 -10.03 -4.13
CA ALA A 58 -24.72 -11.22 -4.88
C ALA A 58 -24.00 -10.86 -6.19
N ILE A 59 -22.80 -11.41 -6.37
CA ILE A 59 -21.99 -11.24 -7.57
C ILE A 59 -22.23 -12.41 -8.54
N ASN A 60 -22.37 -12.08 -9.82
CA ASN A 60 -22.58 -13.08 -10.86
C ASN A 60 -21.49 -14.17 -10.87
N GLY A 61 -21.92 -15.40 -11.17
CA GLY A 61 -21.09 -16.61 -11.13
C GLY A 61 -20.32 -16.91 -12.42
N ASP A 62 -20.40 -16.06 -13.44
CA ASP A 62 -19.66 -16.16 -14.69
C ASP A 62 -19.20 -14.75 -15.06
N LEU A 63 -17.96 -14.39 -14.73
CA LEU A 63 -17.43 -13.04 -14.90
C LEU A 63 -16.27 -13.04 -15.88
N ASP A 64 -16.26 -12.07 -16.80
CA ASP A 64 -15.05 -11.63 -17.50
C ASP A 64 -14.27 -10.69 -16.57
N TYR A 65 -14.92 -9.61 -16.15
CA TYR A 65 -14.35 -8.62 -15.25
C TYR A 65 -15.37 -8.01 -14.29
N LEU A 66 -14.84 -7.42 -13.22
CA LEU A 66 -15.55 -6.64 -12.24
C LEU A 66 -14.82 -5.33 -12.01
N GLU A 67 -15.57 -4.23 -11.92
CA GLU A 67 -15.07 -2.92 -11.57
C GLU A 67 -15.71 -2.42 -10.29
N LEU A 68 -14.88 -1.97 -9.36
CA LEU A 68 -15.29 -1.15 -8.22
C LEU A 68 -15.15 0.31 -8.64
N ARG A 69 -16.28 1.00 -8.82
CA ARG A 69 -16.32 2.37 -9.33
C ARG A 69 -16.71 3.33 -8.22
N PHE A 70 -16.02 4.46 -8.20
CA PHE A 70 -16.42 5.66 -7.48
C PHE A 70 -17.08 6.58 -8.50
N TYR A 71 -18.36 6.88 -8.28
CA TYR A 71 -19.15 7.67 -9.20
C TYR A 71 -19.48 9.02 -8.58
N ILE A 72 -19.27 10.07 -9.36
CA ILE A 72 -19.61 11.45 -9.01
C ILE A 72 -20.55 11.93 -10.11
N LYS A 73 -21.79 12.27 -9.76
CA LYS A 73 -22.80 12.66 -10.76
C LYS A 73 -22.47 13.99 -11.43
N THR A 74 -21.89 14.93 -10.68
CA THR A 74 -21.58 16.27 -11.18
C THR A 74 -20.08 16.44 -11.35
N ASN A 75 -19.63 16.59 -12.60
CA ASN A 75 -18.20 16.69 -12.95
C ASN A 75 -17.51 17.99 -12.51
N ALA A 76 -18.22 18.90 -11.85
CA ALA A 76 -17.73 20.23 -11.52
C ALA A 76 -17.04 20.33 -10.14
N LYS A 77 -17.04 19.26 -9.34
CA LYS A 77 -16.67 19.32 -7.92
C LYS A 77 -15.84 18.12 -7.45
N TYR A 78 -15.12 18.33 -6.37
CA TYR A 78 -14.28 17.31 -5.75
C TYR A 78 -15.09 16.47 -4.76
N VAL A 79 -14.81 15.18 -4.75
CA VAL A 79 -15.26 14.24 -3.72
C VAL A 79 -14.04 13.48 -3.24
N TYR A 80 -13.84 13.43 -1.93
CA TYR A 80 -12.79 12.61 -1.33
C TYR A 80 -13.37 11.26 -0.96
N PHE A 81 -12.67 10.19 -1.31
CA PHE A 81 -13.01 8.83 -0.88
C PHE A 81 -11.90 8.29 0.01
N ASP A 82 -12.26 7.64 1.11
CA ASP A 82 -11.30 7.04 2.05
C ASP A 82 -11.82 5.72 2.62
N ALA A 83 -10.89 4.91 3.17
CA ALA A 83 -11.14 3.65 3.85
C ALA A 83 -12.04 2.67 3.06
N THR A 84 -11.86 2.67 1.73
CA THR A 84 -12.49 1.74 0.81
C THR A 84 -12.19 0.29 1.19
N ARG A 85 -13.24 -0.54 1.28
CA ARG A 85 -13.12 -1.95 1.60
C ARG A 85 -14.16 -2.79 0.88
N LEU A 86 -13.73 -3.98 0.47
CA LEU A 86 -14.58 -5.04 -0.03
C LEU A 86 -14.55 -6.20 0.99
N ILE A 87 -15.73 -6.58 1.46
CA ILE A 87 -15.98 -7.59 2.49
C ILE A 87 -16.77 -8.72 1.82
N GLY A 88 -16.57 -9.99 2.22
CA GLY A 88 -17.31 -11.11 1.62
C GLY A 88 -16.41 -12.22 1.07
N LEU A 89 -15.11 -11.95 1.01
CA LEU A 89 -14.12 -13.00 0.86
C LEU A 89 -13.95 -13.70 2.23
N SER A 90 -14.30 -14.97 2.33
CA SER A 90 -13.72 -15.90 3.31
C SER A 90 -12.27 -16.25 2.93
N GLY A 91 -11.54 -15.24 2.47
CA GLY A 91 -10.21 -15.34 1.92
C GLY A 91 -9.18 -15.22 3.04
N TYR A 92 -8.38 -16.26 3.16
CA TYR A 92 -7.11 -16.18 3.89
C TYR A 92 -6.04 -15.49 3.04
N GLU A 93 -6.31 -15.31 1.75
CA GLU A 93 -5.37 -14.82 0.74
C GLU A 93 -5.73 -13.41 0.31
N TYR A 94 -4.75 -12.51 0.39
CA TYR A 94 -4.89 -11.12 -0.01
C TYR A 94 -3.82 -10.80 -1.05
N LEU A 95 -4.22 -10.18 -2.16
CA LEU A 95 -3.28 -9.74 -3.18
C LEU A 95 -2.25 -8.79 -2.56
N LEU A 96 -0.96 -9.01 -2.86
CA LEU A 96 0.08 -8.11 -2.39
C LEU A 96 0.01 -6.76 -3.12
N PRO A 97 0.19 -5.63 -2.40
CA PRO A 97 0.39 -4.33 -3.04
C PRO A 97 1.55 -4.40 -4.03
N THR A 98 1.46 -3.66 -5.15
CA THR A 98 2.48 -3.63 -6.21
C THR A 98 3.89 -3.40 -5.67
N ASP A 99 4.03 -2.49 -4.71
CA ASP A 99 5.30 -2.13 -4.09
C ASP A 99 5.91 -3.29 -3.29
N LEU A 100 5.10 -4.25 -2.84
CA LEU A 100 5.56 -5.45 -2.13
C LEU A 100 5.46 -6.71 -2.98
N ALA A 101 4.87 -6.63 -4.18
CA ALA A 101 4.67 -7.76 -5.09
C ALA A 101 6.01 -8.34 -5.54
N LEU A 102 7.07 -7.55 -5.70
CA LEU A 102 8.41 -8.05 -6.03
C LEU A 102 9.32 -8.13 -4.80
N GLY A 103 8.83 -7.69 -3.65
CA GLY A 103 9.57 -7.58 -2.40
C GLY A 103 9.60 -8.81 -1.52
N SER A 104 10.28 -8.62 -0.39
CA SER A 104 10.23 -9.52 0.76
C SER A 104 9.36 -8.91 1.84
N ILE A 105 8.41 -9.67 2.35
CA ILE A 105 7.62 -9.29 3.53
C ILE A 105 8.40 -9.74 4.75
N LYS A 106 8.60 -8.83 5.70
CA LYS A 106 9.29 -9.10 6.96
C LYS A 106 8.32 -9.31 8.10
N ARG A 107 7.20 -8.58 8.08
CA ARG A 107 6.20 -8.62 9.13
C ARG A 107 4.82 -8.39 8.55
N VAL A 108 3.88 -9.16 9.07
CA VAL A 108 2.46 -8.96 8.85
C VAL A 108 1.85 -8.71 10.21
N SER A 109 1.08 -7.64 10.32
CA SER A 109 0.39 -7.31 11.56
C SER A 109 -1.06 -6.99 11.28
N ILE A 110 -1.92 -7.18 12.27
CA ILE A 110 -3.33 -6.85 12.17
C ILE A 110 -3.73 -5.92 13.30
N GLN A 111 -4.65 -5.03 12.98
CA GLN A 111 -5.31 -4.21 13.98
C GLN A 111 -6.08 -5.10 14.95
N THR A 112 -5.89 -4.94 16.26
CA THR A 112 -6.63 -5.69 17.29
C THR A 112 -7.50 -4.79 18.18
N ALA A 113 -7.41 -3.48 18.00
CA ALA A 113 -8.25 -2.51 18.68
C ALA A 113 -8.69 -1.39 17.73
N GLY A 114 -9.91 -0.90 17.91
CA GLY A 114 -10.48 0.24 17.21
C GLY A 114 -11.61 0.87 18.05
N SER A 115 -11.84 2.16 17.84
CA SER A 115 -12.91 2.93 18.51
C SER A 115 -14.16 3.13 17.65
N SER A 116 -14.11 2.69 16.39
CA SER A 116 -15.23 2.70 15.44
C SER A 116 -16.02 1.37 15.50
N ASP A 117 -17.26 1.40 15.01
CA ASP A 117 -18.15 0.22 14.93
C ASP A 117 -17.47 -0.96 14.19
N ASP A 118 -16.92 -0.66 13.01
CA ASP A 118 -15.97 -1.51 12.32
C ASP A 118 -14.54 -1.09 12.71
N PRO A 119 -13.70 -2.00 13.24
CA PRO A 119 -12.33 -1.64 13.64
C PRO A 119 -11.53 -0.97 12.51
N CYS A 120 -11.71 -1.42 11.28
CA CYS A 120 -11.03 -0.85 10.12
C CYS A 120 -11.40 0.60 9.78
N ASP A 121 -12.44 1.18 10.38
CA ASP A 121 -12.76 2.61 10.25
C ASP A 121 -11.97 3.50 11.20
N ASP A 122 -11.25 2.93 12.18
CA ASP A 122 -10.42 3.72 13.06
C ASP A 122 -9.20 4.25 12.29
N ILE A 123 -9.16 5.57 12.09
CA ILE A 123 -8.02 6.27 11.46
C ILE A 123 -6.76 6.21 12.31
N HIS A 124 -6.88 5.96 13.62
CA HIS A 124 -5.79 5.93 14.59
C HIS A 124 -5.80 4.62 15.41
N PRO A 125 -5.61 3.47 14.74
CA PRO A 125 -5.62 2.17 15.39
C PRO A 125 -4.52 2.09 16.46
N ARG A 126 -4.92 1.90 17.71
CA ARG A 126 -4.01 1.96 18.87
C ARG A 126 -3.13 0.72 19.04
N LYS A 127 -3.57 -0.44 18.51
CA LYS A 127 -2.90 -1.72 18.73
C LYS A 127 -2.80 -2.53 17.45
N TRP A 128 -1.59 -3.03 17.22
CA TRP A 128 -1.23 -3.92 16.13
C TRP A 128 -0.55 -5.15 16.71
N GLU A 129 -0.98 -6.33 16.28
CA GLU A 129 -0.37 -7.59 16.69
C GLU A 129 0.24 -8.29 15.48
N SER A 130 1.44 -8.84 15.67
CA SER A 130 2.09 -9.60 14.62
C SER A 130 1.36 -10.91 14.40
N ILE A 131 1.01 -11.19 13.15
CA ILE A 131 0.52 -12.50 12.76
C ILE A 131 1.75 -13.40 12.53
N ALA A 132 1.75 -14.58 13.13
CA ALA A 132 2.74 -15.62 12.85
C ALA A 132 2.17 -16.66 11.87
N GLY A 133 3.01 -17.41 11.16
CA GLY A 133 2.55 -18.51 10.30
C GLY A 133 1.86 -18.09 8.99
N TRP A 134 1.94 -16.81 8.61
CA TRP A 134 1.56 -16.38 7.27
C TRP A 134 2.56 -16.90 6.23
N SER A 135 2.12 -17.01 4.98
CA SER A 135 2.97 -17.43 3.87
C SER A 135 2.65 -16.63 2.60
N ILE A 136 3.57 -16.64 1.64
CA ILE A 136 3.34 -16.03 0.33
C ILE A 136 3.02 -17.13 -0.68
N VAL A 137 1.88 -17.00 -1.34
CA VAL A 137 1.39 -17.93 -2.36
C VAL A 137 1.44 -17.26 -3.72
N ARG A 138 1.59 -18.05 -4.78
CA ARG A 138 1.57 -17.59 -6.17
C ARG A 138 0.49 -18.33 -6.95
N ASP A 139 -0.25 -17.63 -7.79
CA ASP A 139 -1.23 -18.20 -8.72
C ASP A 139 -0.70 -18.30 -10.17
N GLY A 140 0.60 -18.00 -10.36
CA GLY A 140 1.27 -17.98 -11.66
C GLY A 140 1.68 -16.57 -12.07
N SER A 141 0.84 -15.56 -11.86
CA SER A 141 1.12 -14.16 -12.24
C SER A 141 1.23 -13.24 -11.02
N SER A 142 0.42 -13.49 -10.00
CA SER A 142 0.25 -12.65 -8.83
C SER A 142 0.77 -13.33 -7.57
N ARG A 143 1.11 -12.50 -6.57
CA ARG A 143 1.54 -12.95 -5.25
C ARG A 143 0.51 -12.54 -4.22
N PHE A 144 0.18 -13.46 -3.34
CA PHE A 144 -0.81 -13.27 -2.29
C PHE A 144 -0.18 -13.52 -0.93
N ILE A 145 -0.53 -12.70 0.05
CA ILE A 145 -0.29 -13.03 1.46
C ILE A 145 -1.40 -13.95 1.93
N ARG A 146 -1.05 -15.17 2.32
CA ARG A 146 -1.94 -16.13 2.98
C ARG A 146 -1.79 -16.01 4.49
N LEU A 147 -2.84 -15.61 5.17
CA LEU A 147 -2.95 -15.62 6.62
C LEU A 147 -3.35 -17.03 7.11
N PRO A 148 -2.92 -17.45 8.30
CA PRO A 148 -3.22 -18.78 8.84
C PRO A 148 -4.67 -18.96 9.31
N TYR A 149 -5.41 -17.87 9.55
CA TYR A 149 -6.80 -17.90 10.02
C TYR A 149 -7.58 -16.68 9.51
N LEU A 150 -8.91 -16.82 9.44
CA LEU A 150 -9.82 -15.70 9.16
C LEU A 150 -10.03 -14.88 10.42
N PHE A 151 -10.18 -13.57 10.23
CA PHE A 151 -10.60 -12.69 11.30
C PHE A 151 -12.09 -12.41 11.14
N GLY A 152 -12.87 -12.65 12.20
CA GLY A 152 -14.34 -12.51 12.18
C GLY A 152 -14.88 -11.08 12.10
N LYS A 153 -13.99 -10.07 11.98
CA LYS A 153 -14.35 -8.66 11.79
C LYS A 153 -13.44 -8.04 10.74
N PRO A 154 -13.88 -6.97 10.06
CA PRO A 154 -13.03 -6.25 9.11
C PRO A 154 -11.96 -5.47 9.87
N TYR A 155 -10.73 -5.98 9.85
CA TYR A 155 -9.55 -5.35 10.43
C TYR A 155 -8.59 -4.89 9.35
N ARG A 156 -7.82 -3.85 9.64
CA ARG A 156 -6.69 -3.46 8.78
C ARG A 156 -5.54 -4.44 8.93
N ILE A 157 -4.91 -4.77 7.80
CA ILE A 157 -3.65 -5.52 7.75
C ILE A 157 -2.54 -4.54 7.42
N LYS A 158 -1.46 -4.60 8.20
CA LYS A 158 -0.23 -3.85 7.97
C LYS A 158 0.85 -4.81 7.48
N LEU A 159 1.43 -4.49 6.34
CA LEU A 159 2.57 -5.21 5.78
C LEU A 159 3.83 -4.35 5.95
N GLU A 160 4.89 -4.93 6.51
CA GLU A 160 6.20 -4.31 6.57
C GLU A 160 7.18 -5.20 5.80
N GLY A 161 7.93 -4.61 4.87
CA GLY A 161 8.79 -5.36 3.96
C GLY A 161 9.88 -4.52 3.32
N ILE A 162 10.55 -5.12 2.35
CA ILE A 162 11.51 -4.45 1.46
C ILE A 162 11.01 -4.61 0.04
N THR A 163 10.79 -3.50 -0.65
CA THR A 163 10.62 -3.42 -2.10
C THR A 163 11.99 -3.52 -2.78
N PRO A 164 12.16 -4.35 -3.82
CA PRO A 164 13.42 -4.39 -4.55
C PRO A 164 13.62 -3.05 -5.27
N PHE A 165 14.88 -2.64 -5.44
CA PHE A 165 15.20 -1.36 -6.06
C PHE A 165 14.82 -1.28 -7.54
N THR A 166 14.78 -2.42 -8.21
CA THR A 166 14.36 -2.58 -9.59
C THR A 166 13.75 -3.95 -9.79
N ASP A 167 12.95 -4.07 -10.84
CA ASP A 167 12.50 -5.37 -11.33
C ASP A 167 13.73 -6.19 -11.73
N PRO A 168 13.88 -7.43 -11.25
CA PRO A 168 14.93 -8.31 -11.76
C PRO A 168 14.63 -8.57 -13.24
N SER A 169 15.51 -8.14 -14.15
CA SER A 169 15.37 -8.50 -15.56
C SER A 169 15.50 -10.02 -15.73
N ALA A 170 14.78 -10.56 -16.71
CA ALA A 170 14.88 -11.98 -17.09
C ALA A 170 16.29 -12.34 -17.59
N ASP A 171 17.06 -11.34 -18.04
CA ASP A 171 18.47 -11.47 -18.37
C ASP A 171 19.33 -11.53 -17.11
N THR A 172 20.04 -12.65 -17.01
CA THR A 172 20.94 -13.01 -15.93
C THR A 172 22.02 -11.94 -15.69
N SER A 173 22.21 -11.62 -14.41
CA SER A 173 23.41 -10.99 -13.83
C SER A 173 23.53 -9.46 -13.83
N THR A 174 22.57 -8.67 -14.31
CA THR A 174 22.64 -7.20 -14.18
C THR A 174 21.33 -6.60 -13.65
N ILE A 175 21.45 -5.76 -12.61
CA ILE A 175 20.35 -4.93 -12.09
C ILE A 175 20.64 -3.48 -12.49
N THR A 176 19.73 -2.85 -13.24
CA THR A 176 19.90 -1.47 -13.71
C THR A 176 19.43 -0.50 -12.64
N ILE A 177 20.24 -0.28 -11.62
CA ILE A 177 19.93 0.70 -10.56
C ILE A 177 20.13 2.12 -11.12
N GLU A 178 19.18 3.02 -10.90
CA GLU A 178 19.31 4.45 -11.25
C GLU A 178 20.63 5.05 -10.70
N ALA A 179 21.34 5.83 -11.52
CA ALA A 179 22.68 6.32 -11.22
C ALA A 179 22.80 7.04 -9.87
N GLU A 180 21.78 7.81 -9.47
CA GLU A 180 21.75 8.50 -8.18
C GLU A 180 21.71 7.52 -6.99
N LYS A 181 20.92 6.45 -7.10
CA LYS A 181 20.81 5.39 -6.08
C LYS A 181 22.07 4.52 -6.03
N VAL A 182 22.72 4.26 -7.18
CA VAL A 182 24.05 3.63 -7.23
C VAL A 182 25.07 4.46 -6.46
N ASN A 183 25.11 5.78 -6.70
CA ASN A 183 26.05 6.67 -6.04
C ASN A 183 25.88 6.66 -4.52
N LEU A 184 24.64 6.57 -4.01
CA LEU A 184 24.38 6.45 -2.57
C LEU A 184 24.96 5.15 -1.99
N ILE A 185 24.77 4.02 -2.67
CA ILE A 185 25.29 2.71 -2.24
C ILE A 185 26.83 2.70 -2.29
N VAL A 186 27.41 3.26 -3.36
CA VAL A 186 28.87 3.37 -3.52
C VAL A 186 29.47 4.25 -2.43
N ALA A 187 28.87 5.39 -2.10
CA ALA A 187 29.33 6.27 -1.02
C ALA A 187 29.30 5.56 0.35
N LEU A 188 28.22 4.80 0.64
CA LEU A 188 28.13 4.00 1.86
C LEU A 188 29.17 2.87 1.91
N ALA A 189 29.41 2.21 0.78
CA ALA A 189 30.41 1.14 0.67
C ALA A 189 31.83 1.68 0.87
N LYS A 190 32.17 2.82 0.26
CA LYS A 190 33.45 3.53 0.47
C LYS A 190 33.65 3.88 1.94
N TYR A 191 32.64 4.46 2.59
CA TYR A 191 32.69 4.79 4.02
C TYR A 191 33.01 3.55 4.87
N LYS A 192 32.27 2.45 4.66
CA LYS A 192 32.50 1.20 5.41
C LYS A 192 33.88 0.62 5.15
N PHE A 193 34.33 0.61 3.89
CA PHE A 193 35.64 0.12 3.50
C PHE A 193 36.77 0.90 4.20
N TYR A 194 36.77 2.23 4.09
CA TYR A 194 37.81 3.06 4.72
C TYR A 194 37.73 3.03 6.25
N SER A 195 36.55 2.86 6.83
CA SER A 195 36.39 2.70 8.28
C SER A 195 37.03 1.41 8.81
N ILE A 196 37.04 0.33 8.03
CA ILE A 196 37.69 -0.94 8.38
C ILE A 196 39.22 -0.80 8.28
N TYR A 197 39.72 -0.13 7.24
CA TYR A 197 41.15 0.08 7.01
C TYR A 197 41.77 1.24 7.80
N ALA A 198 40.99 2.00 8.56
CA ALA A 198 41.51 2.97 9.51
C ALA A 198 42.17 2.33 10.76
N GLN A 199 42.37 1.01 10.77
CA GLN A 199 42.87 0.25 11.92
C GLN A 199 44.28 -0.41 11.84
N PRO A 200 45.05 -0.49 10.73
CA PRO A 200 46.40 -1.08 10.79
C PRO A 200 47.60 -0.10 10.74
N ALA A 201 48.56 -0.43 11.63
CA ALA A 201 50.02 -0.26 11.69
C ALA A 201 50.73 1.11 11.54
N SER A 202 50.25 2.08 10.76
CA SER A 202 50.97 3.37 10.60
C SER A 202 50.04 4.57 10.84
N SER A 203 50.55 5.58 11.56
CA SER A 203 49.79 6.79 11.90
C SER A 203 49.45 7.65 10.68
N GLU A 204 50.30 7.64 9.65
CA GLU A 204 50.07 8.33 8.37
C GLU A 204 48.96 7.67 7.55
N ASP A 205 48.94 6.34 7.46
CA ASP A 205 47.86 5.62 6.77
C ASP A 205 46.53 5.76 7.52
N THR A 206 46.58 5.75 8.84
CA THR A 206 45.39 5.93 9.70
C THR A 206 44.70 7.26 9.44
N ASN A 207 45.46 8.36 9.36
CA ASN A 207 44.89 9.68 9.11
C ASN A 207 44.34 9.81 7.68
N ARG A 208 45.03 9.24 6.69
CA ARG A 208 44.54 9.20 5.31
C ARG A 208 43.21 8.46 5.21
N TYR A 209 43.09 7.27 5.79
CA TYR A 209 41.85 6.50 5.75
C TYR A 209 40.71 7.15 6.54
N LYS A 210 41.01 7.84 7.65
CA LYS A 210 40.01 8.65 8.37
C LYS A 210 39.46 9.80 7.52
N SER A 211 40.32 10.51 6.80
CA SER A 211 39.87 11.59 5.89
C SER A 211 38.96 11.04 4.79
N LEU A 212 39.40 9.96 4.12
CA LEU A 212 38.63 9.31 3.06
C LEU A 212 37.29 8.74 3.55
N ALA A 213 37.25 8.20 4.78
CA ALA A 213 36.00 7.77 5.41
C ALA A 213 35.06 8.96 5.67
N TYR A 214 35.58 10.08 6.17
CA TYR A 214 34.79 11.29 6.44
C TYR A 214 34.19 11.88 5.15
N GLU A 215 34.98 11.98 4.10
CA GLU A 215 34.53 12.45 2.78
C GLU A 215 33.44 11.54 2.19
N ALA A 216 33.63 10.22 2.23
CA ALA A 216 32.63 9.26 1.78
C ALA A 216 31.34 9.31 2.63
N PHE A 217 31.45 9.57 3.93
CA PHE A 217 30.29 9.75 4.80
C PHE A 217 29.53 11.05 4.50
N ALA A 218 30.24 12.14 4.25
CA ALA A 218 29.64 13.41 3.83
C ALA A 218 28.91 13.27 2.48
N GLU A 219 29.51 12.54 1.53
CA GLU A 219 28.88 12.21 0.25
C GLU A 219 27.60 11.38 0.45
N TYR A 220 27.65 10.35 1.30
CA TYR A 220 26.47 9.56 1.66
C TYR A 220 25.36 10.42 2.29
N GLN A 221 25.70 11.30 3.23
CA GLN A 221 24.72 12.17 3.89
C GLN A 221 24.14 13.23 2.95
N ARG A 222 24.88 13.66 1.93
CA ARG A 222 24.37 14.57 0.88
C ARG A 222 23.37 13.88 -0.04
N LEU A 223 23.62 12.61 -0.40
CA LEU A 223 22.78 11.83 -1.31
C LEU A 223 21.55 11.20 -0.62
N LYS A 224 21.59 11.04 0.70
CA LYS A 224 20.52 10.39 1.48
C LYS A 224 19.17 11.15 1.49
N PRO A 225 19.10 12.49 1.60
CA PRO A 225 17.86 13.23 1.56
C PRO A 225 17.22 13.29 0.18
N SER A 226 18.00 13.34 -0.90
CA SER A 226 17.50 13.41 -2.29
C SER A 226 16.85 12.11 -2.77
N LEU A 227 17.10 11.00 -2.08
CA LEU A 227 16.56 9.67 -2.39
C LEU A 227 15.57 9.13 -1.36
N ARG A 228 15.25 9.93 -0.32
CA ARG A 228 14.01 9.69 0.40
C ARG A 228 12.90 10.01 -0.58
N MET A 229 12.00 9.04 -0.81
CA MET A 229 10.69 9.37 -1.37
C MET A 229 10.19 10.62 -0.64
N PRO A 230 9.70 11.65 -1.33
CA PRO A 230 9.02 12.73 -0.65
C PRO A 230 7.97 12.06 0.24
N MET A 231 8.16 12.12 1.57
CA MET A 231 6.99 12.12 2.41
C MET A 231 6.21 13.32 1.90
N GLN A 232 5.04 13.09 1.33
CA GLN A 232 4.04 14.13 1.26
C GLN A 232 3.90 14.66 2.69
N SER A 233 4.61 15.75 3.00
CA SER A 233 4.29 16.60 4.12
C SER A 233 3.07 17.42 3.69
N GLY A 234 1.95 16.73 3.49
CA GLY A 234 0.63 17.33 3.36
C GLY A 234 0.10 17.72 4.73
N LEU A 235 0.86 18.53 5.47
CA LEU A 235 0.34 19.41 6.50
C LEU A 235 0.68 20.82 6.03
N ALA A 236 0.05 21.21 4.93
CA ALA A 236 -0.22 22.62 4.72
C ALA A 236 -1.19 23.01 5.83
N SER A 237 -0.67 23.73 6.80
CA SER A 237 -1.42 24.47 7.80
C SER A 237 -2.59 25.20 7.12
N LEU A 238 -3.82 24.78 7.43
CA LEU A 238 -4.98 25.60 7.15
C LEU A 238 -4.88 26.87 8.01
N PRO A 239 -5.08 28.07 7.43
CA PRO A 239 -5.19 29.27 8.22
C PRO A 239 -6.45 29.19 9.09
N VAL A 240 -6.27 29.48 10.37
CA VAL A 240 -7.38 29.74 11.30
C VAL A 240 -8.08 31.01 10.84
N TYR A 241 -9.32 30.89 10.38
CA TYR A 241 -10.33 31.94 10.36
C TYR A 241 -11.64 31.36 10.88
#